data_AF-A0A8D8RJS9-F1
#
_entry.id   AF-A0A8D8RJS9-F1
#
_cell.length_a   1.000
_cell.length_b   1.000
_cell.length_c   1.000
_cell.angle_alpha   90.00
_cell.angle_beta   90.00
_cell.angle_gamma   90.00
#
_symmetry.space_group_name_H-M   'P 1'
#
loop_
_entity.id
_entity.type
_entity.pdbx_description
1 polymer ?
#
loop_
_entity_poly.entity_id
_entity_poly.type
_entity_poly.pdbx_seq_one_letter_code
_entity_poly.pdbx_strand_id
1 'polypeptide(L)'
;EMSDMVGKEIMNSDFPDDSLHHEEPSSEYVPGGYCLLDIGDTLMSTYYIIRKLGWGISSTVWLCWNMVASGYVAIKVMKGSDQFLEDAKKEVRFLEMADANNHDYQKYVIKCLDYFLVEGQNGKHACIVFEVGGLTLGEFGARN
;
A
#
# COMPACT_ATOMS: atom_id res chain seq x y z
N GLU A 1 -0.84 24.61 -14.38
CA GLU A 1 0.50 24.76 -13.77
C GLU A 1 1.34 23.52 -14.06
N MET A 2 2.66 23.53 -13.82
CA MET A 2 3.54 22.39 -14.13
C MET A 2 3.15 21.11 -13.35
N SER A 3 2.38 21.26 -12.27
CA SER A 3 1.68 20.21 -11.51
C SER A 3 0.58 19.50 -12.30
N ASP A 4 -0.18 20.21 -13.13
CA ASP A 4 -1.29 19.64 -13.91
C ASP A 4 -0.79 18.83 -15.12
N MET A 5 0.40 19.17 -15.63
CA MET A 5 1.04 18.48 -16.76
C MET A 5 1.65 17.15 -16.32
N VAL A 6 2.33 17.12 -15.17
CA VAL A 6 2.90 15.89 -14.59
C VAL A 6 1.77 14.92 -14.20
N GLY A 7 0.66 15.42 -13.65
CA GLY A 7 -0.50 14.59 -13.29
C GLY A 7 -1.20 13.92 -14.48
N LYS A 8 -1.17 14.53 -15.67
CA LYS A 8 -1.79 13.97 -16.88
C LYS A 8 -0.89 13.02 -17.68
N GLU A 9 0.42 13.22 -17.68
CA GLU A 9 1.35 12.29 -18.35
C GLU A 9 1.48 10.96 -17.59
N ILE A 10 1.46 10.97 -16.25
CA ILE A 10 1.56 9.76 -15.43
C ILE A 10 0.29 8.89 -15.50
N MET A 11 -0.88 9.49 -15.78
CA MET A 11 -2.13 8.74 -15.97
C MET A 11 -2.18 7.95 -17.29
N ASN A 12 -1.31 8.25 -18.26
CA ASN A 12 -1.43 7.74 -19.63
C ASN A 12 -0.28 6.82 -20.10
N SER A 13 0.66 6.41 -19.25
CA SER A 13 1.77 5.53 -19.66
C SER A 13 1.71 4.14 -19.02
N ASP A 14 1.41 3.15 -19.88
CA ASP A 14 2.03 1.81 -19.96
C ASP A 14 1.83 0.77 -18.85
N PHE A 15 0.83 0.91 -17.98
CA PHE A 15 0.42 -0.20 -17.12
C PHE A 15 -0.92 -0.76 -17.61
N PRO A 16 -0.99 -2.02 -18.06
CA PRO A 16 -2.26 -2.66 -18.40
C PRO A 16 -3.21 -2.50 -17.21
N ASP A 17 -4.43 -2.03 -17.49
CA ASP A 17 -5.56 -2.12 -16.59
C ASP A 17 -5.85 -3.62 -16.35
N ASP A 18 -5.15 -4.20 -15.39
CA ASP A 18 -5.26 -5.60 -15.01
C ASP A 18 -6.47 -5.77 -14.08
N SER A 19 -7.64 -5.41 -14.61
CA SER A 19 -8.95 -5.48 -13.97
C SER A 19 -9.43 -6.93 -13.75
N LEU A 20 -8.51 -7.89 -13.58
CA LEU A 20 -8.80 -9.30 -13.30
C LEU A 20 -8.95 -9.62 -11.81
N HIS A 21 -8.89 -8.61 -10.93
CA HIS A 21 -9.17 -8.78 -9.51
C HIS A 21 -10.47 -8.07 -9.15
N HIS A 22 -11.48 -8.86 -8.75
CA HIS A 22 -12.73 -8.35 -8.14
C HIS A 22 -12.39 -7.27 -7.11
N GLU A 23 -13.15 -6.19 -7.01
CA GLU A 23 -13.05 -5.26 -5.87
C GLU A 23 -13.37 -5.97 -4.55
N GLU A 24 -12.88 -5.44 -3.43
CA GLU A 24 -13.23 -5.94 -2.10
C GLU A 24 -14.73 -5.80 -1.83
N PRO A 25 -15.30 -6.66 -0.97
CA PRO A 25 -16.73 -6.59 -0.69
C PRO A 25 -17.07 -5.27 0.00
N SER A 26 -17.97 -4.49 -0.61
CA SER A 26 -18.42 -3.21 -0.05
C SER A 26 -19.04 -3.34 1.35
N SER A 27 -19.58 -4.52 1.68
CA SER A 27 -20.11 -4.84 3.02
C SER A 27 -19.06 -4.88 4.13
N GLU A 28 -17.76 -4.91 3.79
CA GLU A 28 -16.66 -4.94 4.76
C GLU A 28 -16.11 -3.55 5.12
N TYR A 29 -16.67 -2.47 4.55
CA TYR A 29 -16.42 -1.09 4.99
C TYR A 29 -17.32 -0.73 6.17
N VAL A 30 -17.00 -1.32 7.33
CA VAL A 30 -17.69 -1.12 8.60
C VAL A 30 -16.67 -0.79 9.69
N PRO A 31 -17.08 -0.32 10.89
CA PRO A 31 -16.15 -0.16 12.01
C PRO A 31 -15.31 -1.43 12.26
N GLY A 32 -13.98 -1.28 12.27
CA GLY A 32 -13.02 -2.38 12.37
C GLY A 32 -12.71 -3.11 11.04
N GLY A 33 -13.40 -2.75 9.95
CA GLY A 33 -13.24 -3.29 8.60
C GLY A 33 -12.23 -2.50 7.76
N TYR A 34 -12.43 -2.44 6.43
CA TYR A 34 -11.53 -1.72 5.53
C TYR A 34 -11.52 -0.20 5.79
N CYS A 35 -10.38 0.44 5.52
CA CYS A 35 -10.27 1.90 5.55
C CYS A 35 -10.90 2.51 4.30
N LEU A 36 -11.72 3.55 4.45
CA LEU A 36 -12.23 4.33 3.33
C LEU A 36 -11.12 5.26 2.83
N LEU A 37 -10.64 5.02 1.61
CA LEU A 37 -9.60 5.79 0.94
C LEU A 37 -9.96 5.94 -0.53
N ASP A 38 -9.69 7.12 -1.07
CA ASP A 38 -9.92 7.45 -2.48
C ASP A 38 -8.63 7.89 -3.18
N ILE A 39 -8.60 7.73 -4.50
CA ILE A 39 -7.53 8.29 -5.34
C ILE A 39 -7.52 9.81 -5.16
N GLY A 40 -6.34 10.37 -4.91
CA GLY A 40 -6.17 11.79 -4.63
C GLY A 40 -6.10 12.13 -3.13
N ASP A 41 -6.43 11.20 -2.23
CA ASP A 41 -6.23 11.40 -0.81
C ASP A 41 -4.74 11.54 -0.46
N THR A 42 -4.46 12.23 0.64
CA THR A 42 -3.09 12.37 1.17
C THR A 42 -3.01 11.82 2.58
N LEU A 43 -2.23 10.75 2.78
CA LEU A 43 -1.98 10.16 4.10
C LEU A 43 -0.80 10.86 4.77
N MET A 44 -0.94 11.16 6.06
CA MET A 44 0.09 11.81 6.89
C MET A 44 0.64 13.11 6.28
N SER A 45 -0.16 13.82 5.47
CA SER A 45 0.26 15.00 4.69
C SER A 45 1.53 14.78 3.83
N THR A 46 1.88 13.52 3.53
CA THR A 46 3.15 13.14 2.91
C THR A 46 2.96 12.19 1.73
N TYR A 47 2.00 11.27 1.82
CA TYR A 47 1.81 10.21 0.85
C TYR A 47 0.53 10.43 0.04
N TYR A 48 0.67 10.85 -1.21
CA TYR A 48 -0.45 11.11 -2.11
C TYR A 48 -0.87 9.83 -2.83
N ILE A 49 -2.15 9.43 -2.72
CA ILE A 49 -2.68 8.19 -3.31
C ILE A 49 -2.87 8.36 -4.82
N ILE A 50 -2.21 7.50 -5.60
CA ILE A 50 -2.28 7.52 -7.07
C ILE A 50 -3.27 6.49 -7.59
N ARG A 51 -3.19 5.25 -7.11
CA ARG A 51 -4.09 4.17 -7.50
C ARG A 51 -4.04 3.02 -6.50
N LYS A 52 -5.05 2.16 -6.55
CA LYS A 52 -5.04 0.88 -5.85
C LYS A 52 -4.16 -0.13 -6.58
N LEU A 53 -3.38 -0.90 -5.82
CA LEU A 53 -2.55 -2.01 -6.32
C LEU A 53 -3.22 -3.36 -6.10
N GLY A 54 -4.05 -3.48 -5.07
CA GLY A 54 -4.79 -4.70 -4.78
C GLY A 54 -5.40 -4.68 -3.38
N TRP A 55 -6.00 -5.81 -3.02
CA TRP A 55 -6.56 -6.01 -1.68
C TRP A 55 -6.56 -7.50 -1.34
N GLY A 56 -6.77 -7.80 -0.08
CA GLY A 56 -6.94 -9.15 0.42
C GLY A 56 -7.72 -9.14 1.73
N ILE A 57 -7.84 -10.30 2.36
CA ILE A 57 -8.68 -10.52 3.53
C ILE A 57 -8.45 -9.54 4.69
N SER A 58 -7.24 -8.99 4.82
CA SER A 58 -6.82 -8.16 5.96
C SER A 58 -6.47 -6.72 5.61
N SER A 59 -6.32 -6.37 4.32
CA SER A 59 -5.76 -5.07 3.93
C SER A 59 -6.05 -4.71 2.48
N THR A 60 -5.94 -3.43 2.17
CA THR A 60 -5.81 -2.88 0.80
C THR A 60 -4.37 -2.40 0.59
N VAL A 61 -3.87 -2.42 -0.64
CA VAL A 61 -2.54 -1.92 -1.01
C VAL A 61 -2.68 -0.82 -2.05
N TRP A 62 -1.99 0.30 -1.82
CA TRP A 62 -2.10 1.51 -2.63
C TRP A 62 -0.74 1.97 -3.13
N LEU A 63 -0.67 2.42 -4.38
CA LEU A 63 0.48 3.13 -4.91
C LEU A 63 0.37 4.58 -4.51
N CYS A 64 1.39 5.10 -3.85
CA CYS A 64 1.42 6.48 -3.40
C CYS A 64 2.71 7.19 -3.85
N TRP A 65 2.62 8.51 -4.03
CA TRP A 65 3.79 9.37 -4.19
C TRP A 65 4.21 9.93 -2.83
N ASN A 66 5.43 9.64 -2.40
CA ASN A 66 6.03 10.27 -1.23
C ASN A 66 6.58 11.65 -1.64
N MET A 67 5.92 12.71 -1.17
CA MET A 67 6.27 14.09 -1.51
C MET A 67 7.62 14.54 -0.92
N VAL A 68 8.04 13.97 0.20
CA VAL A 68 9.30 14.33 0.88
C VAL A 68 10.49 13.68 0.17
N ALA A 69 10.41 12.37 -0.09
CA ALA A 69 11.48 11.63 -0.76
C ALA A 69 11.45 11.78 -2.30
N SER A 70 10.36 12.35 -2.85
CA SER A 70 10.13 12.45 -4.30
C SER A 70 10.23 11.10 -5.02
N GLY A 71 9.48 10.11 -4.53
CA GLY A 71 9.49 8.75 -5.08
C GLY A 71 8.21 7.98 -4.81
N TYR A 72 7.99 6.90 -5.57
CA TYR A 72 6.84 6.03 -5.39
C TYR A 72 7.05 5.04 -4.24
N VAL A 73 5.97 4.77 -3.51
CA VAL A 73 5.90 3.78 -2.43
C VAL A 73 4.61 2.96 -2.56
N ALA A 74 4.62 1.74 -2.02
CA ALA A 74 3.42 0.95 -1.83
C ALA A 74 2.99 1.02 -0.37
N ILE A 75 1.74 1.38 -0.09
CA ILE A 75 1.21 1.48 1.27
C ILE A 75 0.15 0.39 1.47
N LYS A 76 0.43 -0.54 2.39
CA LYS A 76 -0.54 -1.54 2.84
C LYS A 76 -1.32 -0.96 4.02
N VAL A 77 -2.62 -0.81 3.84
CA VAL A 77 -3.55 -0.27 4.84
C VAL A 77 -4.38 -1.41 5.40
N MET A 78 -4.20 -1.68 6.68
CA MET A 78 -4.82 -2.79 7.39
C MET A 78 -6.27 -2.45 7.75
N LYS A 79 -7.11 -3.48 7.85
CA LYS A 79 -8.43 -3.36 8.48
C LYS A 79 -8.30 -2.86 9.92
N GLY A 80 -9.33 -2.19 10.41
CA GLY A 80 -9.26 -1.41 11.67
C GLY A 80 -9.52 -2.18 12.96
N SER A 81 -9.74 -3.50 12.92
CA SER A 81 -9.97 -4.28 14.12
C SER A 81 -8.70 -4.45 14.94
N ASP A 82 -8.83 -4.59 16.26
CA ASP A 82 -7.67 -4.75 17.16
C ASP A 82 -6.76 -5.92 16.76
N GLN A 83 -7.34 -7.01 16.27
CA GLN A 83 -6.59 -8.16 15.77
C GLN A 83 -5.68 -7.77 14.60
N PHE A 84 -6.18 -7.03 13.61
CA PHE A 84 -5.40 -6.62 12.45
C PHE A 84 -4.35 -5.55 12.81
N LEU A 85 -4.64 -4.70 13.78
CA LEU A 85 -3.64 -3.76 14.32
C LEU A 85 -2.49 -4.48 15.01
N GLU A 86 -2.77 -5.51 15.81
CA GLU A 86 -1.72 -6.32 16.43
C GLU A 86 -0.93 -7.16 15.41
N ASP A 87 -1.59 -7.68 14.38
CA ASP A 87 -0.92 -8.40 13.31
C ASP A 87 -0.02 -7.49 12.47
N ALA A 88 -0.42 -6.24 12.23
CA ALA A 88 0.42 -5.24 11.58
C ALA A 88 1.72 -4.96 12.37
N LYS A 89 1.61 -4.81 13.70
CA LYS A 89 2.80 -4.62 14.56
C LYS A 89 3.75 -5.80 14.49
N LYS A 90 3.22 -7.03 14.46
CA LYS A 90 4.05 -8.24 14.28
C LYS A 90 4.73 -8.23 12.92
N GLU A 91 4.00 -7.89 11.86
CA GLU A 91 4.54 -7.81 10.49
C GLU A 91 5.71 -6.83 10.40
N VAL A 92 5.55 -5.60 10.93
CA VAL A 92 6.63 -4.61 11.01
C VAL A 92 7.83 -5.15 11.77
N ARG A 93 7.62 -5.74 12.94
CA ARG A 93 8.70 -6.31 13.75
C ARG A 93 9.48 -7.40 13.01
N PHE A 94 8.80 -8.26 12.25
CA PHE A 94 9.48 -9.28 11.45
C PHE A 94 10.29 -8.67 10.31
N LEU A 95 9.77 -7.64 9.64
CA LEU A 95 10.48 -6.92 8.57
C LEU A 95 11.73 -6.20 9.12
N GLU A 96 11.62 -5.52 10.25
CA GLU A 96 12.75 -4.87 10.93
C GLU A 96 13.83 -5.88 11.33
N MET A 97 13.43 -7.05 11.87
CA MET A 97 14.37 -8.12 12.17
C MET A 97 15.07 -8.64 10.91
N ALA A 98 14.35 -8.80 9.80
CA ALA A 98 14.94 -9.24 8.55
C ALA A 98 15.98 -8.24 8.02
N ASP A 99 15.71 -6.93 8.13
CA ASP A 99 16.62 -5.85 7.69
C ASP A 99 17.79 -5.62 8.67
N ALA A 100 17.69 -6.00 9.95
CA ALA A 100 18.77 -5.85 10.92
C ALA A 100 19.89 -6.91 10.81
N ASN A 101 19.60 -8.11 10.31
CA ASN A 101 20.53 -9.26 10.39
C ASN A 101 21.74 -9.21 9.41
N ASN A 102 22.00 -8.08 8.74
CA ASN A 102 23.08 -7.77 7.80
C ASN A 102 23.62 -8.97 6.98
N HIS A 103 22.71 -9.76 6.42
CA HIS A 103 23.03 -10.91 5.56
C HIS A 103 22.94 -10.55 4.08
N ASP A 104 23.72 -11.22 3.23
CA ASP A 104 23.72 -11.04 1.76
C ASP A 104 22.33 -11.18 1.11
N TYR A 105 21.37 -11.82 1.79
CA TYR A 105 20.02 -12.06 1.31
C TYR A 105 19.04 -10.90 1.56
N GLN A 106 19.42 -9.87 2.31
CA GLN A 106 18.52 -8.76 2.66
C GLN A 106 18.00 -8.00 1.46
N LYS A 107 18.79 -7.92 0.38
CA LYS A 107 18.38 -7.30 -0.89
C LYS A 107 17.23 -8.02 -1.60
N TYR A 108 16.87 -9.23 -1.17
CA TYR A 108 15.75 -10.00 -1.71
C TYR A 108 14.51 -9.94 -0.83
N VAL A 109 14.57 -9.21 0.29
CA VAL A 109 13.45 -9.02 1.21
C VAL A 109 12.94 -7.59 1.02
N ILE A 110 11.63 -7.44 0.82
CA ILE A 110 11.00 -6.14 0.71
C ILE A 110 11.19 -5.34 2.00
N LYS A 111 11.53 -4.07 1.87
CA LYS A 111 11.79 -3.19 3.03
C LYS A 111 10.54 -2.49 3.52
N CYS A 112 10.37 -2.47 4.84
CA CYS A 112 9.48 -1.54 5.52
C CYS A 112 10.18 -0.18 5.61
N LEU A 113 9.63 0.84 4.97
CA LEU A 113 10.19 2.19 4.92
C LEU A 113 9.64 3.09 6.03
N ASP A 114 8.38 2.86 6.42
CA ASP A 114 7.67 3.65 7.42
C ASP A 114 6.46 2.86 7.96
N TYR A 115 6.00 3.22 9.16
CA TYR A 115 4.83 2.67 9.80
C TYR A 115 4.09 3.74 10.60
N PHE A 116 2.79 3.88 10.33
CA PHE A 116 1.95 4.86 11.03
C PHE A 116 0.51 4.37 11.18
N LEU A 117 -0.26 5.09 12.00
CA LEU A 117 -1.70 4.88 12.14
C LEU A 117 -2.47 6.02 11.48
N VAL A 118 -3.50 5.68 10.73
CA VAL A 118 -4.48 6.62 10.19
C VAL A 118 -5.78 6.44 10.96
N GLU A 119 -6.41 7.54 11.34
CA GLU A 119 -7.74 7.54 11.93
C GLU A 119 -8.75 7.91 10.84
N GLY A 120 -9.71 7.02 10.59
CA GLY A 120 -10.76 7.18 9.59
C GLY A 120 -12.14 6.85 10.18
N GLN A 121 -13.16 6.89 9.32
CA GLN A 121 -14.55 6.65 9.75
C GLN A 121 -14.77 5.26 10.36
N ASN A 122 -13.99 4.26 9.90
CA ASN A 122 -14.08 2.88 10.35
C ASN A 122 -13.12 2.56 11.52
N GLY A 123 -12.50 3.58 12.11
CA GLY A 123 -11.59 3.45 13.24
C GLY A 123 -10.13 3.74 12.88
N LYS A 124 -9.21 3.14 13.63
CA LYS A 124 -7.77 3.30 13.41
C LYS A 124 -7.25 2.19 12.52
N HIS A 125 -6.42 2.54 11.56
CA HIS A 125 -5.88 1.64 10.56
C HIS A 125 -4.36 1.73 10.56
N ALA A 126 -3.71 0.57 10.68
CA ALA A 126 -2.27 0.48 10.55
C ALA A 126 -1.86 0.58 9.08
N CYS A 127 -0.90 1.45 8.79
CA CYS A 127 -0.33 1.66 7.46
C CYS A 127 1.14 1.25 7.49
N ILE A 128 1.51 0.32 6.62
CA ILE A 128 2.89 -0.14 6.45
C ILE A 128 3.35 0.32 5.07
N VAL A 129 4.44 1.09 5.01
CA VAL A 129 4.98 1.64 3.77
C VAL A 129 6.14 0.77 3.29
N PHE A 130 6.12 0.41 2.02
CA PHE A 130 7.11 -0.41 1.36
C PHE A 130 7.68 0.28 0.12
N GLU A 131 8.84 -0.19 -0.32
CA GLU A 131 9.29 0.02 -1.69
C GLU A 131 8.28 -0.58 -2.69
N VAL A 132 8.21 -0.01 -3.90
CA VAL A 132 7.32 -0.54 -4.95
C VAL A 132 7.94 -1.81 -5.53
N GLY A 133 7.23 -2.94 -5.38
CA GLY A 133 7.58 -4.22 -5.99
C GLY A 133 7.06 -4.36 -7.43
N GLY A 134 7.45 -5.48 -8.06
CA GLY A 134 6.90 -5.91 -9.34
C GLY A 134 5.65 -6.79 -9.17
N LEU A 135 5.21 -7.38 -10.29
CA LEU A 135 4.14 -8.39 -10.29
C LEU A 135 4.52 -9.58 -9.42
N THR A 136 3.50 -10.19 -8.81
CA THR A 136 3.64 -11.49 -8.17
C THR A 136 3.94 -12.56 -9.22
N LEU A 137 4.52 -13.69 -8.80
CA LEU A 137 4.80 -14.81 -9.71
C LEU A 137 3.53 -15.36 -10.38
N GLY A 138 2.40 -15.33 -9.68
CA GLY A 138 1.10 -15.77 -10.21
C GLY A 138 0.61 -14.85 -11.33
N GLU A 139 0.68 -13.54 -11.14
CA GLU A 139 0.32 -12.54 -12.14
C GLU A 139 1.27 -12.57 -13.34
N PHE A 140 2.58 -12.77 -13.09
CA PHE A 140 3.56 -12.90 -14.16
C PHE A 140 3.31 -14.14 -15.04
N GLY A 141 2.95 -15.27 -14.42
CA GLY A 141 2.63 -16.50 -15.13
C GLY A 141 1.34 -16.42 -15.95
N ALA A 142 0.37 -15.59 -15.54
CA ALA A 142 -0.90 -15.40 -16.24
C ALA A 142 -0.81 -14.53 -17.51
N ARG A 143 0.33 -13.86 -17.73
CA ARG A 143 0.58 -12.97 -18.89
C ARG A 143 1.24 -13.66 -20.08
N ASN A 144 1.55 -14.96 -20.01
CA ASN A 144 2.13 -15.77 -21.09
C ASN A 144 1.22 -16.95 -21.45
#